data_AF-A0A540X9J9-F1
#
_entry.id   AF-A0A540X9J9-F1
#
_cell.length_a   1.000
_cell.length_b   1.000
_cell.length_c   1.000
_cell.angle_alpha   90.00
_cell.angle_beta   90.00
_cell.angle_gamma   90.00
#
_symmetry.space_group_name_H-M   'P 1'
#
loop_
_entity.id
_entity.type
_entity.pdbx_description
1 polymer ?
#
loop_
_entity_poly.entity_id
_entity_poly.type
_entity_poly.pdbx_seq_one_letter_code
_entity_poly.pdbx_strand_id
1 'polypeptide(L)'
;MKKPVASEGPSASELISQRIVDLGGWRGETLARMRKLIKDADPDVVEEWKWMGTPVWSHDGIICTGESYKEVVKLTFIKGASLMDPGGLFNSSLEGNTRRAIDIREGEKVDAAAFKLLIRQAIDLNSEGKAKPSKAKPVAKASPAKAKPVVKAKPSKAKAVVKAKPSKAKPAVKARPSKKAKS
;
A
#
# COMPACT_ATOMS: atom_id res chain seq x y z
N MET A 1 -32.01 20.43 20.71
CA MET A 1 -30.87 19.53 20.47
C MET A 1 -29.80 20.31 19.71
N LYS A 2 -28.55 20.28 20.19
CA LYS A 2 -27.44 21.09 19.66
C LYS A 2 -27.00 20.56 18.27
N LYS A 3 -27.01 21.40 17.24
CA LYS A 3 -26.27 21.15 15.99
C LYS A 3 -24.77 21.06 16.34
N PRO A 4 -24.00 20.09 15.81
CA PRO A 4 -22.56 20.19 15.93
C PRO A 4 -22.11 21.36 15.04
N VAL A 5 -21.34 22.26 15.65
CA VAL A 5 -20.67 23.37 14.96
C VAL A 5 -19.67 22.73 14.01
N ALA A 6 -19.84 22.95 12.71
CA ALA A 6 -18.86 22.57 11.70
C ALA A 6 -17.56 23.32 12.03
N SER A 7 -16.45 22.59 12.18
CA SER A 7 -15.14 23.19 12.38
C SER A 7 -14.84 24.18 11.24
N GLU A 8 -14.48 25.41 11.60
CA GLU A 8 -14.21 26.53 10.70
C GLU A 8 -12.84 26.38 10.00
N GLY A 9 -12.69 25.32 9.20
CA GLY A 9 -11.57 25.10 8.31
C GLY A 9 -12.06 24.55 6.96
N PRO A 10 -11.28 24.71 5.87
CA PRO A 10 -11.68 24.19 4.56
C PRO A 10 -11.92 22.68 4.64
N SER A 11 -12.98 22.22 4.00
CA SER A 11 -13.29 20.80 3.88
C SER A 11 -12.17 20.05 3.16
N ALA A 12 -12.09 18.73 3.35
CA ALA A 12 -11.13 17.90 2.63
C ALA A 12 -11.28 18.02 1.11
N SER A 13 -12.52 18.12 0.62
CA SER A 13 -12.82 18.35 -0.80
C SER A 13 -12.22 19.67 -1.31
N GLU A 14 -12.34 20.75 -0.53
CA GLU A 14 -11.75 22.05 -0.89
C GLU A 14 -10.22 22.00 -0.85
N LEU A 15 -9.62 21.35 0.15
CA LEU A 15 -8.17 21.17 0.24
C LEU A 15 -7.62 20.38 -0.95
N ILE A 16 -8.32 19.34 -1.40
CA ILE A 16 -7.93 18.57 -2.60
C ILE A 16 -8.09 19.44 -3.86
N SER A 17 -9.15 20.23 -3.97
CA SER A 17 -9.33 21.17 -5.08
C SER A 17 -8.19 22.19 -5.12
N GLN A 18 -7.82 22.77 -3.98
CA GLN A 18 -6.70 23.69 -3.88
C GLN A 18 -5.39 23.00 -4.25
N ARG A 19 -5.15 21.76 -3.76
CA ARG A 19 -3.95 21.00 -4.11
C ARG A 19 -3.81 20.74 -5.61
N ILE A 20 -4.91 20.46 -6.29
CA ILE A 20 -4.93 20.28 -7.75
C ILE A 20 -4.50 21.57 -8.44
N VAL A 21 -5.00 22.73 -7.99
CA VAL A 21 -4.62 24.04 -8.51
C VAL A 21 -3.14 24.34 -8.23
N ASP A 22 -2.68 24.12 -7.00
CA ASP A 22 -1.30 24.37 -6.56
C ASP A 22 -0.29 23.51 -7.30
N LEU A 23 -0.65 22.26 -7.62
CA LEU A 23 0.21 21.37 -8.40
C LEU A 23 0.40 21.89 -9.83
N GLY A 24 -0.66 22.39 -10.43
CA GLY A 24 -0.70 22.86 -11.81
C GLY A 24 -0.24 21.81 -12.83
N GLY A 25 -0.23 22.23 -14.10
CA GLY A 25 0.22 21.42 -15.22
C GLY A 25 -0.36 20.00 -15.26
N TRP A 26 0.42 19.06 -15.81
CA TRP A 26 -0.04 17.70 -16.02
C TRP A 26 -0.36 16.93 -14.72
N ARG A 27 0.31 17.27 -13.60
CA ARG A 27 0.09 16.60 -12.30
C ARG A 27 -1.25 16.99 -11.70
N GLY A 28 -1.58 18.28 -11.72
CA GLY A 28 -2.90 18.79 -11.31
C GLY A 28 -4.00 18.18 -12.18
N GLU A 29 -3.84 18.21 -13.50
CA GLU A 29 -4.80 17.62 -14.46
C GLU A 29 -5.00 16.12 -14.24
N THR A 30 -3.91 15.37 -14.02
CA THR A 30 -3.98 13.93 -13.75
C THR A 30 -4.69 13.64 -12.44
N LEU A 31 -4.32 14.33 -11.36
CA LEU A 31 -4.97 14.15 -10.06
C LEU A 31 -6.46 14.52 -10.10
N ALA A 32 -6.82 15.60 -10.81
CA ALA A 32 -8.21 15.99 -11.04
C ALA A 32 -8.99 14.93 -11.80
N ARG A 33 -8.39 14.38 -12.87
CA ARG A 33 -8.98 13.28 -13.65
C ARG A 33 -9.20 12.05 -12.77
N MET A 34 -8.20 11.65 -11.98
CA MET A 34 -8.31 10.47 -11.10
C MET A 34 -9.40 10.68 -10.05
N ARG A 35 -9.42 11.85 -9.38
CA ARG A 35 -10.47 12.24 -8.43
C ARG A 35 -11.87 12.13 -9.06
N LYS A 36 -12.06 12.66 -10.27
CA LYS A 36 -13.33 12.55 -10.99
C LYS A 36 -13.72 11.09 -11.21
N LEU A 37 -12.79 10.26 -11.68
CA LEU A 37 -13.07 8.84 -11.92
C LEU A 37 -13.43 8.08 -10.65
N ILE A 38 -12.82 8.41 -9.51
CA ILE A 38 -13.16 7.83 -8.20
C ILE A 38 -14.61 8.19 -7.84
N LYS A 39 -14.97 9.47 -7.93
CA LYS A 39 -16.35 9.93 -7.63
C LYS A 39 -17.39 9.39 -8.61
N ASP A 40 -17.03 9.19 -9.87
CA ASP A 40 -17.91 8.54 -10.84
C ASP A 40 -18.08 7.04 -10.56
N ALA A 41 -17.07 6.37 -9.98
CA ALA A 41 -17.15 4.96 -9.62
C ALA A 41 -18.08 4.76 -8.43
N ASP A 42 -18.04 5.71 -7.49
CA ASP A 42 -18.76 5.72 -6.23
C ASP A 42 -19.10 7.17 -5.79
N PRO A 43 -20.36 7.60 -5.94
CA PRO A 43 -20.79 8.93 -5.52
C PRO A 43 -20.70 9.18 -4.01
N ASP A 44 -20.73 8.13 -3.19
CA ASP A 44 -20.72 8.19 -1.73
C ASP A 44 -19.29 8.17 -1.14
N VAL A 45 -18.27 8.18 -2.01
CA VAL A 45 -16.88 8.18 -1.58
C VAL A 45 -16.57 9.40 -0.70
N VAL A 46 -15.94 9.14 0.44
CA VAL A 46 -15.50 10.19 1.36
C VAL A 46 -14.11 10.65 0.96
N GLU A 47 -13.99 11.95 0.73
CA GLU A 47 -12.72 12.61 0.51
C GLU A 47 -12.13 13.05 1.85
N GLU A 48 -10.89 12.67 2.10
CA GLU A 48 -10.16 12.95 3.32
C GLU A 48 -8.83 13.65 3.01
N TRP A 49 -8.37 14.44 3.97
CA TRP A 49 -7.07 15.12 3.91
C TRP A 49 -6.20 14.63 5.06
N LYS A 50 -5.18 13.83 4.76
CA LYS A 50 -4.37 13.13 5.76
C LYS A 50 -2.88 13.39 5.56
N TRP A 51 -2.10 13.04 6.58
CA TRP A 51 -0.62 13.02 6.55
C TRP A 51 0.02 14.27 5.96
N MET A 52 -0.43 15.45 6.43
CA MET A 52 0.15 16.75 6.09
C MET A 52 0.13 17.08 4.58
N GLY A 53 -0.94 16.72 3.87
CA GLY A 53 -1.13 17.21 2.50
C GLY A 53 -1.56 16.16 1.48
N THR A 54 -1.93 14.98 1.93
CA THR A 54 -2.22 13.85 1.05
C THR A 54 -3.74 13.68 0.89
N PRO A 55 -4.27 13.85 -0.33
CA PRO A 55 -5.61 13.38 -0.68
C PRO A 55 -5.76 11.89 -0.38
N VAL A 56 -6.85 11.53 0.29
CA VAL A 56 -7.21 10.14 0.56
C VAL A 56 -8.68 9.95 0.24
N TRP A 57 -9.02 8.83 -0.40
CA TRP A 57 -10.40 8.44 -0.65
C TRP A 57 -10.76 7.20 0.15
N SER A 58 -11.91 7.22 0.79
CA SER A 58 -12.39 6.11 1.61
C SER A 58 -13.88 5.84 1.41
N HIS A 59 -14.24 4.57 1.48
CA HIS A 59 -15.60 4.07 1.61
C HIS A 59 -15.48 2.77 2.42
N ASP A 60 -16.11 2.73 3.58
CA ASP A 60 -15.98 1.64 4.55
C ASP A 60 -14.55 1.30 4.99
N GLY A 61 -13.59 2.18 4.69
CA GLY A 61 -12.16 1.97 4.83
C GLY A 61 -11.41 2.76 3.77
N ILE A 62 -10.10 2.93 3.93
CA ILE A 62 -9.30 3.65 2.93
C ILE A 62 -9.21 2.81 1.66
N ILE A 63 -9.59 3.42 0.53
CA ILE A 63 -9.47 2.84 -0.80
C ILE A 63 -8.05 3.09 -1.30
N CYS A 64 -7.74 4.37 -1.54
CA CYS A 64 -6.45 4.78 -2.06
C CYS A 64 -6.01 6.19 -1.61
N THR A 65 -4.73 6.46 -1.77
CA THR A 65 -4.08 7.77 -1.58
C THR A 65 -3.88 8.47 -2.93
N GLY A 66 -3.75 9.79 -2.94
CA GLY A 66 -3.52 10.62 -4.13
C GLY A 66 -2.22 11.43 -4.03
N GLU A 67 -1.09 10.75 -4.09
CA GLU A 67 0.22 11.36 -3.90
C GLU A 67 0.75 11.98 -5.19
N SER A 68 1.51 13.06 -5.08
CA SER A 68 2.12 13.76 -6.22
C SER A 68 3.62 13.88 -6.01
N TYR A 69 4.38 13.31 -6.93
CA TYR A 69 5.83 13.35 -6.96
C TYR A 69 6.31 14.17 -8.17
N LYS A 70 7.63 14.31 -8.31
CA LYS A 70 8.22 15.09 -9.41
C LYS A 70 7.86 14.52 -10.79
N GLU A 71 7.88 13.19 -10.91
CA GLU A 71 7.75 12.48 -12.20
C GLU A 71 6.46 11.67 -12.34
N VAL A 72 5.73 11.46 -11.23
CA VAL A 72 4.53 10.61 -11.20
C VAL A 72 3.46 11.18 -10.28
N VAL A 73 2.20 10.95 -10.64
CA VAL A 73 1.08 10.96 -9.69
C VAL A 73 0.87 9.51 -9.25
N LYS A 74 0.98 9.26 -7.95
CA LYS A 74 0.93 7.90 -7.37
C LYS A 74 -0.39 7.68 -6.66
N LEU A 75 -1.11 6.65 -7.05
CA LEU A 75 -2.28 6.16 -6.34
C LEU A 75 -1.94 4.87 -5.59
N THR A 76 -1.83 4.92 -4.27
CA THR A 76 -1.54 3.73 -3.46
C THR A 76 -2.83 3.14 -2.93
N PHE A 77 -3.15 1.91 -3.31
CA PHE A 77 -4.30 1.16 -2.80
C PHE A 77 -3.91 0.38 -1.56
N ILE A 78 -4.56 0.65 -0.43
CA ILE A 78 -4.17 0.08 0.87
C ILE A 78 -4.27 -1.44 0.88
N LYS A 79 -5.34 -1.98 0.30
CA LYS A 79 -5.57 -3.43 0.12
C LYS A 79 -5.28 -3.88 -1.31
N GLY A 80 -4.41 -3.16 -2.02
CA GLY A 80 -4.13 -3.39 -3.44
C GLY A 80 -3.70 -4.83 -3.77
N ALA A 81 -2.99 -5.53 -2.88
CA ALA A 81 -2.56 -6.92 -3.11
C ALA A 81 -3.72 -7.92 -3.20
N SER A 82 -4.88 -7.59 -2.64
CA SER A 82 -6.08 -8.44 -2.66
C SER A 82 -7.01 -8.15 -3.85
N LEU A 83 -6.71 -7.12 -4.65
CA LEU A 83 -7.50 -6.77 -5.83
C LEU A 83 -7.09 -7.64 -7.03
N MET A 84 -8.00 -7.96 -7.93
CA MET A 84 -7.66 -8.81 -9.08
C MET A 84 -6.85 -8.05 -10.13
N ASP A 85 -7.21 -6.79 -10.39
CA ASP A 85 -6.60 -5.93 -11.42
C ASP A 85 -6.51 -6.58 -12.83
N PRO A 86 -7.65 -6.95 -13.44
CA PRO A 86 -7.66 -7.57 -14.78
C PRO A 86 -7.12 -6.65 -15.88
N GLY A 87 -7.12 -5.33 -15.65
CA GLY A 87 -6.57 -4.33 -16.58
C GLY A 87 -5.07 -4.12 -16.44
N GLY A 88 -4.41 -4.76 -15.47
CA GLY A 88 -2.97 -4.62 -15.23
C GLY A 88 -2.55 -3.17 -14.95
N LEU A 89 -3.37 -2.41 -14.21
CA LEU A 89 -3.09 -1.01 -13.91
C LEU A 89 -1.99 -0.84 -12.86
N PHE A 90 -1.81 -1.80 -11.96
CA PHE A 90 -0.75 -1.71 -10.96
C PHE A 90 0.62 -1.88 -11.60
N ASN A 91 1.48 -0.89 -11.39
CA ASN A 91 2.84 -0.86 -11.93
C ASN A 91 3.92 -0.57 -10.87
N SER A 92 3.52 -0.28 -9.62
CA SER A 92 4.41 0.00 -8.50
C SER A 92 3.99 -0.78 -7.26
N SER A 93 4.95 -1.01 -6.35
CA SER A 93 4.73 -1.69 -5.07
C SER A 93 4.16 -3.10 -5.24
N LEU A 94 4.55 -3.80 -6.32
CA LEU A 94 3.96 -5.08 -6.72
C LEU A 94 4.33 -6.25 -5.81
N GLU A 95 5.47 -6.16 -5.13
CA GLU A 95 5.98 -7.19 -4.23
C GLU A 95 5.38 -7.10 -2.80
N GLY A 96 4.52 -6.10 -2.55
CA GLY A 96 3.91 -5.89 -1.24
C GLY A 96 2.77 -6.87 -0.95
N ASN A 97 2.71 -7.40 0.28
CA ASN A 97 1.64 -8.31 0.72
C ASN A 97 0.29 -7.63 1.01
N THR A 98 0.21 -6.30 0.93
CA THR A 98 -0.98 -5.56 1.35
C THR A 98 -1.35 -4.50 0.35
N ARG A 99 -0.40 -3.62 0.01
CA ARG A 99 -0.60 -2.49 -0.90
C ARG A 99 -0.01 -2.76 -2.28
N ARG A 100 -0.65 -2.18 -3.31
CA ARG A 100 -0.10 -1.98 -4.65
C ARG A 100 -0.39 -0.54 -5.08
N ALA A 101 0.37 -0.02 -6.04
CA ALA A 101 0.25 1.36 -6.48
C ALA A 101 0.26 1.49 -8.01
N ILE A 102 -0.38 2.56 -8.47
CA ILE A 102 -0.38 3.01 -9.85
C ILE A 102 0.41 4.31 -9.89
N ASP A 103 1.58 4.28 -10.52
CA ASP A 103 2.40 5.47 -10.80
C ASP A 103 2.07 5.94 -12.21
N ILE A 104 1.40 7.09 -12.32
CA ILE A 104 0.95 7.67 -13.58
C ILE A 104 1.94 8.74 -14.01
N ARG A 105 2.57 8.56 -15.17
CA ARG A 105 3.50 9.55 -15.75
C ARG A 105 2.79 10.59 -16.60
N GLU A 106 3.51 11.65 -16.93
CA GLU A 106 3.05 12.67 -17.88
C GLU A 106 2.65 12.05 -19.22
N GLY A 107 1.46 12.40 -19.72
CA GLY A 107 0.93 11.89 -20.98
C GLY A 107 0.37 10.45 -20.92
N GLU A 108 0.49 9.75 -19.80
CA GLU A 108 -0.02 8.39 -19.64
C GLU A 108 -1.55 8.39 -19.50
N LYS A 109 -2.20 7.48 -20.24
CA LYS A 109 -3.65 7.33 -20.20
C LYS A 109 -4.01 6.07 -19.40
N VAL A 110 -4.50 6.28 -18.17
CA VAL A 110 -5.12 5.21 -17.39
C VAL A 110 -6.50 4.88 -18.00
N ASP A 111 -6.76 3.60 -18.25
CA ASP A 111 -8.06 3.11 -18.68
C ASP A 111 -9.13 3.43 -17.62
N ALA A 112 -10.11 4.24 -18.00
CA ALA A 112 -11.14 4.73 -17.08
C ALA A 112 -12.07 3.61 -16.59
N ALA A 113 -12.39 2.64 -17.44
CA ALA A 113 -13.28 1.53 -17.08
C ALA A 113 -12.58 0.57 -16.13
N ALA A 114 -11.35 0.17 -16.45
CA ALA A 114 -10.53 -0.68 -15.58
C ALA A 114 -10.29 -0.01 -14.21
N PHE A 115 -10.02 1.30 -14.20
CA PHE A 115 -9.80 2.02 -12.95
C PHE A 115 -11.08 2.10 -12.09
N LYS A 116 -12.24 2.39 -12.69
CA LYS A 116 -13.52 2.40 -11.95
C LYS A 116 -13.86 1.02 -11.38
N LEU A 117 -13.59 -0.05 -12.14
CA LEU A 117 -13.74 -1.43 -11.64
C LEU A 117 -12.83 -1.71 -10.45
N LEU A 118 -11.59 -1.23 -10.50
CA LEU A 118 -10.63 -1.38 -9.40
C LEU A 118 -11.10 -0.65 -8.12
N ILE A 119 -11.66 0.55 -8.27
CA ILE A 119 -12.27 1.29 -7.15
C ILE A 119 -13.42 0.50 -6.53
N ARG A 120 -14.35 -0.01 -7.34
CA ARG A 120 -15.49 -0.81 -6.85
C ARG A 120 -15.04 -2.06 -6.10
N GLN A 121 -14.07 -2.81 -6.64
CA GLN A 121 -13.50 -3.97 -5.95
C GLN A 121 -12.88 -3.60 -4.59
N ALA A 122 -12.21 -2.45 -4.50
CA ALA A 122 -11.62 -1.99 -3.25
C ALA A 122 -12.67 -1.61 -2.20
N ILE A 123 -13.80 -1.07 -2.64
CA ILE A 123 -14.95 -0.77 -1.78
C ILE A 123 -15.57 -2.06 -1.27
N ASP A 124 -15.87 -3.01 -2.16
CA ASP A 124 -16.43 -4.32 -1.80
C ASP A 124 -15.57 -5.02 -0.74
N LEU A 125 -14.24 -5.02 -0.94
CA LEU A 125 -13.28 -5.61 -0.01
C LEU A 125 -13.17 -4.85 1.33
N ASN A 126 -13.55 -3.57 1.38
CA ASN A 126 -13.69 -2.84 2.63
C ASN A 126 -14.98 -3.21 3.36
N SER A 127 -16.09 -3.31 2.65
CA SER A 127 -17.39 -3.67 3.22
C SER A 127 -17.44 -5.14 3.70
N GLU A 128 -16.75 -6.06 3.04
CA GLU A 128 -16.58 -7.45 3.52
C GLU A 128 -15.92 -7.53 4.91
N GLY A 129 -15.00 -6.59 5.20
CA GLY A 129 -14.37 -6.48 6.52
C GLY A 129 -15.33 -6.01 7.62
N LYS A 130 -16.46 -5.37 7.26
CA LYS A 130 -17.52 -4.96 8.19
C LYS A 130 -18.62 -6.01 8.33
N ALA A 131 -18.84 -6.85 7.31
CA ALA A 131 -19.86 -7.89 7.28
C ALA A 131 -19.35 -9.26 7.74
N LYS A 132 -19.08 -9.42 9.04
CA LYS A 132 -19.39 -10.59 9.90
C LYS A 132 -18.52 -10.56 11.18
N PRO A 133 -19.10 -10.60 12.40
CA PRO A 133 -18.40 -11.29 13.47
C PRO A 133 -18.21 -12.74 12.99
N SER A 134 -16.98 -13.12 12.74
CA SER A 134 -16.63 -14.50 12.38
C SER A 134 -17.24 -15.42 13.44
N LYS A 135 -18.18 -16.26 13.01
CA LYS A 135 -18.80 -17.32 13.81
C LYS A 135 -17.70 -18.00 14.61
N ALA A 136 -17.84 -17.97 15.94
CA ALA A 136 -17.01 -18.74 16.85
C ALA A 136 -16.88 -20.17 16.33
N LYS A 137 -15.65 -20.68 16.22
CA LYS A 137 -15.42 -22.13 16.14
C LYS A 137 -16.05 -22.74 17.40
N PRO A 138 -17.05 -23.63 17.34
CA PRO A 138 -17.30 -24.50 18.46
C PRO A 138 -16.22 -25.57 18.41
N VAL A 139 -15.10 -25.38 19.12
CA VAL A 139 -14.24 -26.53 19.42
C VAL A 139 -14.89 -27.25 20.60
N ALA A 140 -15.87 -28.08 20.25
CA ALA A 140 -16.45 -29.05 21.16
C ALA A 140 -15.31 -29.96 21.67
N LYS A 141 -15.28 -30.09 22.99
CA LYS A 141 -14.48 -31.09 23.70
C LYS A 141 -14.96 -32.50 23.36
N ALA A 142 -14.01 -33.42 23.53
CA ALA A 142 -14.13 -34.87 23.69
C ALA A 142 -14.04 -35.75 22.42
N SER A 143 -12.96 -36.54 22.37
CA SER A 143 -13.10 -38.00 22.49
C SER A 143 -11.83 -38.65 23.07
N PRO A 144 -11.96 -39.77 23.82
CA PRO A 144 -10.90 -40.36 24.63
C PRO A 144 -10.21 -41.55 23.92
N ALA A 145 -8.91 -41.79 24.20
CA ALA A 145 -8.32 -43.10 23.97
C ALA A 145 -7.13 -43.40 24.90
N LYS A 146 -7.13 -44.65 25.38
CA LYS A 146 -6.41 -45.31 26.48
C LYS A 146 -4.86 -45.34 26.39
N ALA A 147 -4.26 -45.66 27.55
CA ALA A 147 -2.83 -45.71 27.85
C ALA A 147 -2.05 -46.95 27.31
N LYS A 148 -0.79 -46.69 26.87
CA LYS A 148 0.56 -47.31 27.12
C LYS A 148 0.72 -48.86 27.25
N PRO A 149 1.92 -49.51 27.03
CA PRO A 149 3.30 -48.98 27.25
C PRO A 149 4.53 -49.50 26.41
N VAL A 150 5.64 -48.73 26.49
CA VAL A 150 7.09 -49.09 26.68
C VAL A 150 7.88 -49.88 25.61
N VAL A 151 9.04 -49.33 25.17
CA VAL A 151 10.40 -49.89 25.40
C VAL A 151 11.52 -48.84 25.17
N LYS A 152 12.57 -48.95 25.99
CA LYS A 152 13.75 -48.08 26.16
C LYS A 152 14.84 -48.39 25.13
N ALA A 153 15.60 -47.38 24.68
CA ALA A 153 17.06 -47.47 24.47
C ALA A 153 17.71 -46.08 24.23
N LYS A 154 18.72 -45.76 25.05
CA LYS A 154 19.87 -44.86 24.82
C LYS A 154 21.11 -45.78 25.01
N PRO A 155 22.33 -45.51 24.49
CA PRO A 155 23.00 -44.19 24.60
C PRO A 155 24.07 -43.79 23.51
N SER A 156 24.41 -42.49 23.54
CA SER A 156 25.75 -41.85 23.45
C SER A 156 26.68 -41.85 22.21
N LYS A 157 27.14 -40.61 21.92
CA LYS A 157 28.47 -40.08 21.47
C LYS A 157 28.82 -40.03 19.97
N ALA A 158 29.04 -38.79 19.48
CA ALA A 158 30.26 -38.38 18.76
C ALA A 158 30.40 -36.83 18.75
N LYS A 159 31.62 -36.33 19.00
CA LYS A 159 32.09 -34.94 18.81
C LYS A 159 32.99 -34.89 17.57
N ALA A 160 32.95 -33.80 16.80
CA ALA A 160 34.10 -33.08 16.17
C ALA A 160 33.53 -31.96 15.27
N VAL A 161 33.72 -30.67 15.59
CA VAL A 161 34.80 -29.77 15.11
C VAL A 161 34.81 -29.62 13.58
N VAL A 162 34.44 -28.44 13.06
CA VAL A 162 35.29 -27.60 12.19
C VAL A 162 34.89 -26.13 12.37
N LYS A 163 35.87 -25.28 12.70
CA LYS A 163 35.82 -23.82 12.73
C LYS A 163 36.90 -23.35 11.76
N ALA A 164 36.51 -22.69 10.67
CA ALA A 164 37.38 -21.99 9.70
C ALA A 164 36.48 -21.02 8.93
N LYS A 165 36.82 -19.81 8.51
CA LYS A 165 37.88 -18.81 8.70
C LYS A 165 37.22 -17.47 8.25
N PRO A 166 37.75 -16.28 8.58
CA PRO A 166 37.16 -15.00 8.20
C PRO A 166 37.65 -14.54 6.82
N SER A 167 36.87 -13.72 6.09
CA SER A 167 37.43 -12.90 5.00
C SER A 167 36.89 -11.46 5.06
N LYS A 168 37.78 -10.56 5.48
CA LYS A 168 37.78 -9.14 5.13
C LYS A 168 38.75 -9.01 3.95
N ALA A 169 38.31 -8.41 2.85
CA ALA A 169 39.23 -7.77 1.90
C ALA A 169 38.48 -6.66 1.14
N LYS A 170 38.83 -5.41 1.47
CA LYS A 170 38.59 -4.24 0.64
C LYS A 170 39.60 -4.23 -0.51
N PRO A 171 39.24 -3.85 -1.73
CA PRO A 171 40.19 -3.25 -2.66
C PRO A 171 40.07 -1.72 -2.59
N ALA A 172 41.06 -1.06 -2.01
CA ALA A 172 41.27 0.38 -2.18
C ALA A 172 42.13 0.57 -3.45
N VAL A 173 41.48 1.02 -4.52
CA VAL A 173 42.15 1.52 -5.73
C VAL A 173 42.85 2.83 -5.39
N LYS A 174 44.15 2.87 -5.68
CA LYS A 174 45.01 4.05 -5.63
C LYS A 174 44.60 5.04 -6.72
N ALA A 175 44.18 6.24 -6.35
CA ALA A 175 44.12 7.39 -7.25
C ALA A 175 45.51 7.99 -7.43
N ARG A 176 45.89 8.21 -8.69
CA ARG A 176 47.12 8.90 -9.14
C ARG A 176 46.81 10.40 -9.33
N PRO A 177 47.76 11.32 -9.12
CA PRO A 177 47.49 12.76 -9.07
C PRO A 177 47.72 13.44 -10.42
N SER A 178 46.98 14.51 -10.70
CA SER A 178 47.39 15.50 -11.71
C SER A 178 46.75 16.89 -11.51
N LYS A 179 47.61 17.78 -10.99
CA LYS A 179 47.88 19.16 -11.43
C LYS A 179 46.74 20.18 -11.44
N LYS A 180 46.79 21.04 -10.41
CA LYS A 180 46.59 22.50 -10.54
C LYS A 180 47.68 23.07 -11.45
N ALA A 181 47.29 23.87 -12.43
CA ALA A 181 48.12 24.92 -13.02
C ALA A 181 47.24 26.17 -13.17
N LYS A 182 47.73 27.28 -12.61
CA LYS A 182 47.23 28.63 -12.79
C LYS A 182 47.54 29.12 -14.22
N SER A 183 46.63 29.88 -14.79
CA SER A 183 46.89 31.24 -15.29
C SER A 183 45.59 32.01 -15.25
#